data_AF-A0A6G4X560-F1
#
_entry.id   AF-A0A6G4X560-F1
#
_cell.length_a   1.000
_cell.length_b   1.000
_cell.length_c   1.000
_cell.angle_alpha   90.00
_cell.angle_beta   90.00
_cell.angle_gamma   90.00
#
_symmetry.space_group_name_H-M   'P 1'
#
loop_
_entity.id
_entity.type
_entity.pdbx_description
1 polymer ?
#
loop_
_entity_poly.entity_id
_entity_poly.type
_entity_poly.pdbx_seq_one_letter_code
_entity_poly.pdbx_strand_id
1 'polypeptide(L)'
;MPTVPSYAVAFGETESALRRYRQRARGWLGLGLGLSTAGLAVGPAAGIAEGGWAATVAAWGLGTGLVVLVIGTGSVLTARRMREALSAGPWAAWAALDIPPGAGAPRLVVRDPDAEELRAFTPVVMWQRHHVAVPGPTGVLWWCGDPLRGGVIAQPGGGTLVWVRPTRTRRRRMRDIRGAEASGLLRRPAPAQPQPSHSGLPAAHPRTGPPRRRRMPVFRWIALLGAVLTGLGFAWSTAADRDPQIELTVRSEDRQGNCTVTWRDPDSGRLREGPFRCDPGRDPILSDWATGWVVSYGPWKGDLYNADLEGTPANAVNDALLLSGLLIFGGSAAAGGIRTARRLAGRHRARRLAAQASTGPEPSPTPLPTGVDLSYAAACEAAQRTARPRTRISGRRREADVRTAPWWRVRTLLRMSQLTDVLLGTVGALAPLLYWRLVDDGEFHPLMLAALGGVGAVVAGHRARTQGLPAVRELVRAAQAPVPVLRSYALLPDPHDATPVLVFFPAGAGPDAMPVAILAVCPPGPRRRPWAGLPAPVGTADLRGWLNKDPTVVPWIDGRPLWPLHSLREVHIDTPEDREDVALLLGGQPAPRR
;
A
#
# COMPACT_ATOMS: atom_id res chain seq x y z
N MET A 1 47.61 -3.26 -18.07
CA MET A 1 46.46 -4.15 -17.74
C MET A 1 45.19 -3.30 -17.75
N PRO A 2 44.13 -3.69 -18.47
CA PRO A 2 42.88 -2.95 -18.48
C PRO A 2 42.26 -2.92 -17.08
N THR A 3 41.92 -1.73 -16.59
CA THR A 3 41.24 -1.51 -15.31
C THR A 3 39.87 -2.19 -15.33
N VAL A 4 39.72 -3.28 -14.57
CA VAL A 4 38.44 -3.98 -14.44
C VAL A 4 37.45 -3.02 -13.75
N PRO A 5 36.32 -2.70 -14.38
CA PRO A 5 35.38 -1.76 -13.80
C PRO A 5 34.80 -2.30 -12.48
N SER A 6 34.80 -1.46 -11.45
CA SER A 6 34.50 -1.80 -10.05
C SER A 6 33.01 -2.00 -9.73
N TYR A 7 32.13 -1.98 -10.73
CA TYR A 7 30.69 -2.06 -10.54
C TYR A 7 30.13 -3.36 -11.12
N ALA A 8 29.19 -3.99 -10.40
CA ALA A 8 28.52 -5.22 -10.85
C ALA A 8 27.88 -5.06 -12.24
N VAL A 9 27.35 -3.87 -12.55
CA VAL A 9 26.72 -3.58 -13.85
C VAL A 9 27.69 -3.64 -15.03
N ALA A 10 29.00 -3.46 -14.80
CA ALA A 10 30.00 -3.39 -15.85
C ALA A 10 30.54 -4.79 -16.25
N PHE A 11 30.09 -5.85 -15.58
CA PHE A 11 30.34 -7.21 -16.02
C PHE A 11 29.49 -7.49 -17.28
N GLY A 12 30.11 -7.81 -18.41
CA GLY A 12 29.46 -7.83 -19.73
C GLY A 12 28.19 -8.71 -19.81
N GLU A 13 28.20 -9.85 -19.12
CA GLU A 13 27.02 -10.71 -19.01
C GLU A 13 25.89 -10.08 -18.18
N THR A 14 26.23 -9.36 -17.11
CA THR A 14 25.27 -8.66 -16.24
C THR A 14 24.59 -7.53 -16.99
N GLU A 15 25.35 -6.73 -17.74
CA GLU A 15 24.79 -5.66 -18.58
C GLU A 15 23.84 -6.23 -19.63
N SER A 16 24.28 -7.27 -20.33
CA SER A 16 23.49 -7.96 -21.35
C SER A 16 22.19 -8.54 -20.77
N ALA A 17 22.26 -9.16 -19.60
CA ALA A 17 21.10 -9.70 -18.89
C ALA A 17 20.12 -8.59 -18.47
N LEU A 18 20.64 -7.47 -17.95
CA LEU A 18 19.82 -6.31 -17.57
C LEU A 18 19.16 -5.65 -18.79
N ARG A 19 19.87 -5.56 -19.92
CA ARG A 19 19.35 -5.03 -21.18
C ARG A 19 18.22 -5.91 -21.72
N ARG A 20 18.40 -7.24 -21.75
CA ARG A 20 17.34 -8.20 -22.13
C ARG A 20 16.12 -8.09 -21.22
N TYR A 21 16.32 -7.98 -19.90
CA TYR A 21 15.22 -7.81 -18.95
C TYR A 21 14.45 -6.50 -19.19
N ARG A 22 15.16 -5.38 -19.46
CA ARG A 22 14.55 -4.08 -19.77
C ARG A 22 13.78 -4.09 -21.09
N GLN A 23 14.32 -4.72 -22.13
CA GLN A 23 13.65 -4.88 -23.41
C GLN A 23 12.35 -5.67 -23.24
N ARG A 24 12.39 -6.82 -22.55
CA ARG A 24 11.19 -7.61 -22.25
C ARG A 24 10.17 -6.85 -21.41
N ALA A 25 10.62 -6.11 -20.39
CA ALA A 25 9.74 -5.28 -19.55
C ALA A 25 9.05 -4.15 -20.35
N ARG A 26 9.77 -3.54 -21.30
CA ARG A 26 9.20 -2.55 -22.24
C ARG A 26 8.24 -3.21 -23.24
N GLY A 27 8.57 -4.41 -23.73
CA GLY A 27 7.70 -5.21 -24.59
C GLY A 27 6.36 -5.50 -23.93
N TRP A 28 6.36 -5.99 -22.67
CA TRP A 28 5.13 -6.20 -21.91
C TRP A 28 4.35 -4.90 -21.66
N LEU A 29 5.05 -3.80 -21.36
CA LEU A 29 4.39 -2.50 -21.19
C LEU A 29 3.73 -2.02 -22.50
N GLY A 30 4.44 -2.15 -23.62
CA GLY A 30 3.93 -1.79 -24.94
C GLY A 30 2.76 -2.67 -25.38
N LEU A 31 2.85 -3.99 -25.16
CA LEU A 31 1.75 -4.93 -25.44
C LEU A 31 0.50 -4.60 -24.61
N GLY A 32 0.66 -4.35 -23.31
CA GLY A 32 -0.47 -3.98 -22.44
C GLY A 32 -1.11 -2.66 -22.86
N LEU A 33 -0.30 -1.68 -23.25
CA LEU A 33 -0.79 -0.43 -23.81
C LEU A 33 -1.55 -0.66 -25.12
N GLY A 34 -0.97 -1.42 -26.04
CA GLY A 34 -1.56 -1.74 -27.35
C GLY A 34 -2.90 -2.48 -27.23
N LEU A 35 -3.00 -3.49 -26.36
CA LEU A 35 -4.25 -4.21 -26.10
C LEU A 35 -5.30 -3.31 -25.46
N SER A 36 -4.89 -2.45 -24.51
CA SER A 36 -5.82 -1.51 -23.88
C SER A 36 -6.33 -0.49 -24.90
N THR A 37 -5.46 0.04 -25.77
CA THR A 37 -5.87 0.98 -26.83
C THR A 37 -6.72 0.31 -27.89
N ALA A 38 -6.44 -0.94 -28.26
CA ALA A 38 -7.26 -1.69 -29.20
C ALA A 38 -8.65 -1.98 -28.62
N GLY A 39 -8.74 -2.39 -27.36
CA GLY A 39 -10.02 -2.58 -26.67
C GLY A 39 -10.84 -1.28 -26.58
N LEU A 40 -10.19 -0.15 -26.31
CA LEU A 40 -10.82 1.18 -26.33
C LEU A 40 -11.26 1.60 -27.74
N ALA A 41 -10.49 1.29 -28.78
CA ALA A 41 -10.80 1.66 -30.16
C ALA A 41 -11.93 0.82 -30.77
N VAL A 42 -12.03 -0.46 -30.37
CA VAL A 42 -13.10 -1.35 -30.84
C VAL A 42 -14.43 -1.05 -30.16
N GLY A 43 -14.44 -0.57 -28.91
CA GLY A 43 -15.68 -0.25 -28.17
C GLY A 43 -16.66 0.65 -28.94
N PRO A 44 -16.24 1.83 -29.46
CA PRO A 44 -17.10 2.71 -30.24
C PRO A 44 -17.54 2.11 -31.58
N ALA A 45 -16.66 1.39 -32.27
CA ALA A 45 -16.99 0.75 -33.55
C ALA A 45 -17.94 -0.44 -33.37
N ALA A 46 -17.89 -1.11 -32.22
CA ALA A 46 -18.78 -2.20 -31.83
C ALA A 46 -20.21 -1.73 -31.53
N GLY A 47 -20.41 -0.47 -31.16
CA GLY A 47 -21.76 0.10 -31.00
C GLY A 47 -22.47 0.32 -32.34
N ILE A 48 -21.72 0.41 -33.44
CA ILE A 48 -22.27 0.62 -34.79
C ILE A 48 -22.53 -0.71 -35.51
N ALA A 49 -21.82 -1.76 -35.14
CA ALA A 49 -22.04 -3.10 -35.67
C ALA A 49 -22.94 -3.89 -34.72
N GLU A 50 -24.15 -4.26 -35.15
CA GLU A 50 -25.21 -4.95 -34.38
C GLU A 50 -24.82 -6.33 -33.79
N GLY A 51 -23.54 -6.71 -33.76
CA GLY A 51 -23.02 -7.96 -33.20
C GLY A 51 -22.39 -7.83 -31.81
N GLY A 52 -23.07 -8.33 -30.78
CA GLY A 52 -22.62 -8.30 -29.37
C GLY A 52 -21.27 -8.97 -29.05
N TRP A 53 -20.67 -9.73 -29.98
CA TRP A 53 -19.33 -10.30 -29.81
C TRP A 53 -18.25 -9.22 -29.80
N ALA A 54 -18.45 -8.08 -30.49
CA ALA A 54 -17.46 -7.00 -30.57
C ALA A 54 -17.29 -6.29 -29.23
N ALA A 55 -18.39 -6.05 -28.48
CA ALA A 55 -18.36 -5.55 -27.12
C ALA A 55 -17.62 -6.51 -26.16
N THR A 56 -17.84 -7.82 -26.35
CA THR A 56 -17.14 -8.86 -25.59
C THR A 56 -15.63 -8.82 -25.87
N VAL A 57 -15.22 -8.74 -27.13
CA VAL A 57 -13.80 -8.62 -27.52
C VAL A 57 -13.17 -7.33 -26.99
N ALA A 58 -13.90 -6.20 -27.02
CA ALA A 58 -13.44 -4.94 -26.45
C ALA A 58 -13.21 -5.05 -24.93
N ALA A 59 -14.16 -5.64 -24.19
CA ALA A 59 -14.04 -5.86 -22.75
C ALA A 59 -12.87 -6.79 -22.40
N TRP A 60 -12.69 -7.89 -23.13
CA TRP A 60 -11.54 -8.79 -22.95
C TRP A 60 -10.22 -8.11 -23.29
N GLY A 61 -10.17 -7.33 -24.38
CA GLY A 61 -8.98 -6.56 -24.79
C GLY A 61 -8.57 -5.54 -23.72
N LEU A 62 -9.54 -4.82 -23.16
CA LEU A 62 -9.34 -3.90 -22.04
C LEU A 62 -8.85 -4.60 -20.78
N GLY A 63 -9.56 -5.65 -20.35
CA GLY A 63 -9.23 -6.39 -19.13
C GLY A 63 -7.84 -7.03 -19.20
N THR A 64 -7.55 -7.75 -20.28
CA THR A 64 -6.23 -8.36 -20.50
C THR A 64 -5.14 -7.31 -20.69
N GLY A 65 -5.42 -6.24 -21.44
CA GLY A 65 -4.51 -5.11 -21.63
C GLY A 65 -4.09 -4.47 -20.32
N LEU A 66 -5.03 -4.21 -19.41
CA LEU A 66 -4.76 -3.66 -18.08
C LEU A 66 -3.90 -4.60 -17.22
N VAL A 67 -4.20 -5.90 -17.21
CA VAL A 67 -3.38 -6.89 -16.47
C VAL A 67 -1.95 -6.91 -17.00
N VAL A 68 -1.78 -6.97 -18.32
CA VAL A 68 -0.46 -6.95 -18.98
C VAL A 68 0.28 -5.64 -18.71
N LEU A 69 -0.42 -4.50 -18.71
CA LEU A 69 0.12 -3.18 -18.41
C LEU A 69 0.66 -3.10 -16.96
N VAL A 70 -0.06 -3.67 -16.00
CA VAL A 70 0.38 -3.78 -14.59
C VAL A 70 1.65 -4.63 -14.48
N ILE A 71 1.72 -5.76 -15.18
CA ILE A 71 2.90 -6.64 -15.22
C ILE A 71 4.09 -5.92 -15.85
N GLY A 72 3.90 -5.25 -17.00
CA GLY A 72 4.93 -4.48 -17.69
C GLY A 72 5.47 -3.34 -16.84
N THR A 73 4.58 -2.57 -16.22
CA THR A 73 4.95 -1.47 -15.29
C THR A 73 5.73 -1.99 -14.09
N GLY A 74 5.28 -3.07 -13.46
CA GLY A 74 5.97 -3.72 -12.34
C GLY A 74 7.37 -4.21 -12.73
N SER A 75 7.51 -4.75 -13.93
CA SER A 75 8.78 -5.21 -14.50
C SER A 75 9.74 -4.04 -14.77
N VAL A 76 9.27 -2.93 -15.35
CA VAL A 76 10.10 -1.73 -15.58
C VAL A 76 10.61 -1.15 -14.26
N LEU A 77 9.75 -1.08 -13.24
CA LEU A 77 10.16 -0.62 -11.91
C LEU A 77 11.18 -1.55 -11.26
N THR A 78 11.04 -2.85 -11.45
CA THR A 78 12.01 -3.84 -10.96
C THR A 78 13.34 -3.72 -11.70
N ALA A 79 13.32 -3.49 -13.02
CA ALA A 79 14.53 -3.25 -13.81
C ALA A 79 15.30 -2.01 -13.36
N ARG A 80 14.59 -0.92 -13.02
CA ARG A 80 15.21 0.29 -12.46
C ARG A 80 15.88 0.01 -11.12
N ARG A 81 15.23 -0.75 -10.24
CA ARG A 81 15.81 -1.15 -8.94
C ARG A 81 17.02 -2.05 -9.10
N MET A 82 16.96 -3.02 -10.03
CA MET A 82 18.11 -3.86 -10.36
C MET A 82 19.28 -3.00 -10.82
N ARG A 83 19.05 -2.04 -11.72
CA ARG A 83 20.08 -1.10 -12.17
C ARG A 83 20.68 -0.30 -11.01
N GLU A 84 19.83 0.28 -10.17
CA GLU A 84 20.26 1.07 -9.00
C GLU A 84 21.12 0.23 -8.06
N ALA A 85 20.71 -1.01 -7.75
CA ALA A 85 21.48 -1.93 -6.91
C ALA A 85 22.82 -2.33 -7.56
N LEU A 86 22.81 -2.73 -8.83
CA LEU A 86 24.02 -3.12 -9.59
C LEU A 86 25.00 -1.97 -9.82
N SER A 87 24.52 -0.73 -9.79
CA SER A 87 25.38 0.46 -9.84
C SER A 87 25.92 0.88 -8.48
N ALA A 88 25.38 0.35 -7.39
CA ALA A 88 25.75 0.78 -6.04
C ALA A 88 27.01 0.07 -5.51
N GLY A 89 27.40 -1.08 -6.06
CA GLY A 89 28.57 -1.81 -5.60
C GLY A 89 28.98 -2.97 -6.53
N PRO A 90 30.09 -3.64 -6.19
CA PRO A 90 30.55 -4.85 -6.86
C PRO A 90 29.62 -6.04 -6.61
N TRP A 91 29.85 -7.13 -7.34
CA TRP A 91 29.25 -8.43 -7.02
C TRP A 91 29.97 -9.05 -5.82
N ALA A 92 29.21 -9.55 -4.85
CA ALA A 92 29.75 -10.38 -3.76
C ALA A 92 29.29 -11.83 -3.94
N ALA A 93 30.20 -12.80 -3.87
CA ALA A 93 29.84 -14.21 -3.86
C ALA A 93 29.41 -14.62 -2.45
N TRP A 94 28.17 -15.08 -2.31
CA TRP A 94 27.56 -15.49 -1.06
C TRP A 94 27.22 -16.98 -1.10
N ALA A 95 27.53 -17.69 -0.01
CA ALA A 95 27.07 -19.07 0.16
C ALA A 95 25.55 -19.06 0.35
N ALA A 96 24.85 -19.91 -0.38
CA ALA A 96 23.41 -19.88 -0.49
C ALA A 96 22.79 -21.28 -0.36
N LEU A 97 21.60 -21.31 0.22
CA LEU A 97 20.76 -22.50 0.35
C LEU A 97 19.35 -22.16 -0.09
N ASP A 98 18.80 -22.94 -1.00
CA ASP A 98 17.38 -22.90 -1.30
C ASP A 98 16.60 -23.66 -0.23
N ILE A 99 15.50 -23.07 0.20
CA ILE A 99 14.53 -23.75 1.04
C ILE A 99 13.36 -24.09 0.13
N PRO A 100 13.08 -25.39 -0.09
CA PRO A 100 12.08 -25.81 -1.04
C PRO A 100 10.74 -25.12 -0.74
N PRO A 101 10.03 -24.69 -1.79
CA PRO A 101 8.70 -24.15 -1.61
C PRO A 101 7.82 -25.28 -1.04
N GLY A 102 7.30 -25.10 0.17
CA GLY A 102 6.08 -25.81 0.55
C GLY A 102 4.90 -25.24 -0.25
N ALA A 103 3.75 -25.01 0.39
CA ALA A 103 2.62 -24.30 -0.21
C ALA A 103 2.86 -22.78 -0.48
N GLY A 104 4.10 -22.32 -0.67
CA GLY A 104 4.44 -20.90 -0.79
C GLY A 104 5.59 -20.62 -1.74
N ALA A 105 5.92 -19.32 -1.93
CA ALA A 105 7.03 -18.90 -2.77
C ALA A 105 8.38 -19.51 -2.31
N PRO A 106 9.31 -19.81 -3.23
CA PRO A 106 10.65 -20.28 -2.91
C PRO A 106 11.36 -19.27 -2.02
N ARG A 107 12.25 -19.77 -1.16
CA ARG A 107 12.98 -18.95 -0.20
C ARG A 107 14.46 -19.27 -0.33
N LEU A 108 15.26 -18.23 -0.18
CA LEU A 108 16.71 -18.33 -0.30
C LEU A 108 17.31 -17.83 1.00
N VAL A 109 18.17 -18.62 1.63
CA VAL A 109 19.00 -18.16 2.74
C VAL A 109 20.42 -18.03 2.26
N VAL A 110 21.05 -16.91 2.55
CA VAL A 110 22.42 -16.60 2.15
C VAL A 110 23.24 -16.24 3.39
N ARG A 111 24.52 -16.60 3.38
CA ARG A 111 25.50 -16.18 4.38
C ARG A 111 26.25 -14.96 3.86
N ASP A 112 26.19 -13.89 4.64
CA ASP A 112 26.97 -12.68 4.42
C ASP A 112 28.45 -12.98 4.78
N PRO A 113 29.41 -12.85 3.84
CA PRO A 113 30.81 -13.20 4.10
C PRO A 113 31.47 -12.26 5.11
N ASP A 114 31.04 -10.99 5.17
CA ASP A 114 31.67 -9.98 6.02
C ASP A 114 31.07 -9.95 7.44
N ALA A 115 29.77 -10.22 7.54
CA ALA A 115 29.04 -10.14 8.82
C ALA A 115 28.86 -11.50 9.51
N GLU A 116 29.20 -12.60 8.84
CA GLU A 116 28.86 -13.98 9.24
C GLU A 116 27.36 -14.25 9.52
N GLU A 117 26.48 -13.31 9.17
CA GLU A 117 25.04 -13.40 9.41
C GLU A 117 24.31 -14.17 8.31
N LEU A 118 23.33 -14.99 8.71
CA LEU A 118 22.38 -15.61 7.78
C LEU A 118 21.20 -14.68 7.49
N ARG A 119 20.92 -14.47 6.21
CA ARG A 119 19.84 -13.61 5.75
C ARG A 119 18.87 -14.37 4.85
N ALA A 120 17.58 -14.31 5.17
CA ALA A 120 16.53 -14.95 4.36
C ALA A 120 15.84 -13.97 3.40
N PHE A 121 15.78 -14.35 2.14
CA PHE A 121 15.20 -13.61 1.03
C PHE A 121 14.09 -14.40 0.31
N THR A 122 13.18 -13.66 -0.32
CA THR A 122 12.13 -14.18 -1.20
C THR A 122 12.36 -13.64 -2.62
N PRO A 123 12.61 -14.50 -3.61
CA PRO A 123 12.69 -14.13 -5.02
C PRO A 123 11.40 -13.51 -5.53
N VAL A 124 11.53 -12.45 -6.33
CA VAL A 124 10.41 -11.76 -6.99
C VAL A 124 10.44 -12.14 -8.47
N VAL A 125 10.05 -13.37 -8.72
CA VAL A 125 9.98 -13.97 -10.06
C VAL A 125 8.67 -14.73 -10.22
N MET A 126 8.27 -14.95 -11.46
CA MET A 126 7.16 -15.85 -11.78
C MET A 126 7.58 -17.29 -11.47
N TRP A 127 6.59 -18.15 -11.20
CA TRP A 127 6.82 -19.53 -10.77
C TRP A 127 7.68 -20.34 -11.75
N GLN A 128 7.51 -20.13 -13.05
CA GLN A 128 8.30 -20.75 -14.11
C GLN A 128 9.80 -20.43 -14.04
N ARG A 129 10.20 -19.34 -13.37
CA ARG A 129 11.59 -18.88 -13.24
C ARG A 129 12.17 -19.11 -11.85
N HIS A 130 11.51 -19.90 -11.00
CA HIS A 130 12.03 -20.21 -9.67
C HIS A 130 13.39 -20.91 -9.71
N HIS A 131 13.62 -21.79 -10.70
CA HIS A 131 14.89 -22.49 -10.90
C HIS A 131 16.11 -21.54 -11.01
N VAL A 132 15.91 -20.32 -11.50
CA VAL A 132 16.99 -19.31 -11.63
C VAL A 132 17.53 -18.87 -10.26
N ALA A 133 16.68 -18.92 -9.23
CA ALA A 133 17.03 -18.52 -7.87
C ALA A 133 17.52 -19.71 -7.00
N VAL A 134 17.52 -20.93 -7.54
CA VAL A 134 18.03 -22.12 -6.86
C VAL A 134 19.55 -22.12 -7.00
N PRO A 135 20.34 -22.15 -5.92
CA PRO A 135 21.79 -22.25 -6.02
C PRO A 135 22.20 -23.46 -6.85
N GLY A 136 23.22 -23.31 -7.72
CA GLY A 136 23.81 -24.44 -8.43
C GLY A 136 24.50 -25.43 -7.47
N PRO A 137 25.17 -26.47 -8.00
CA PRO A 137 25.84 -27.50 -7.19
C PRO A 137 26.90 -26.95 -6.22
N THR A 138 27.51 -25.81 -6.56
CA THR A 138 28.48 -25.13 -5.69
C THR A 138 27.84 -24.46 -4.48
N GLY A 139 26.52 -24.28 -4.48
CA GLY A 139 25.80 -23.57 -3.43
C GLY A 139 26.16 -22.09 -3.34
N VAL A 140 26.64 -21.47 -4.44
CA VAL A 140 27.06 -20.07 -4.47
C VAL A 140 26.13 -19.25 -5.35
N LEU A 141 25.75 -18.06 -4.88
CA LEU A 141 25.08 -17.03 -5.66
C LEU A 141 25.83 -15.71 -5.56
N TRP A 142 25.83 -14.93 -6.63
CA TRP A 142 26.33 -13.56 -6.59
C TRP A 142 25.22 -12.64 -6.10
N TRP A 143 25.54 -11.73 -5.17
CA TRP A 143 24.65 -10.75 -4.58
C TRP A 143 25.13 -9.32 -4.85
N CYS A 144 24.19 -8.42 -5.12
CA CYS A 144 24.45 -6.99 -5.16
C CYS A 144 23.23 -6.20 -4.67
N GLY A 145 23.39 -5.37 -3.65
CA GLY A 145 22.34 -4.51 -3.10
C GLY A 145 22.33 -4.42 -1.57
N ASP A 146 21.27 -3.82 -1.04
CA ASP A 146 21.11 -3.56 0.39
C ASP A 146 20.38 -4.75 1.07
N PRO A 147 20.99 -5.42 2.07
CA PRO A 147 20.38 -6.59 2.72
C PRO A 147 19.06 -6.28 3.43
N LEU A 148 18.81 -5.03 3.84
CA LEU A 148 17.57 -4.60 4.50
C LEU A 148 16.46 -4.23 3.52
N ARG A 149 16.82 -3.81 2.29
CA ARG A 149 15.84 -3.41 1.25
C ARG A 149 15.60 -4.49 0.20
N GLY A 150 16.57 -5.39 0.03
CA GLY A 150 16.65 -6.33 -1.08
C GLY A 150 17.67 -5.89 -2.12
N GLY A 151 18.01 -6.83 -2.99
CA GLY A 151 19.04 -6.67 -4.01
C GLY A 151 18.78 -7.56 -5.21
N VAL A 152 19.81 -7.70 -6.03
CA VAL A 152 19.86 -8.60 -7.18
C VAL A 152 20.70 -9.80 -6.80
N ILE A 153 20.20 -10.99 -7.13
CA ILE A 153 21.01 -12.20 -7.15
C ILE A 153 21.20 -12.67 -8.58
N ALA A 154 22.30 -13.39 -8.81
CA ALA A 154 22.57 -14.11 -10.04
C ALA A 154 23.35 -15.40 -9.75
N GLN A 155 23.26 -16.36 -10.68
CA GLN A 155 24.25 -17.45 -10.72
C GLN A 155 25.64 -16.88 -11.03
N PRO A 156 26.73 -17.59 -10.66
CA PRO A 156 28.06 -17.23 -11.10
C PRO A 156 28.11 -16.96 -12.61
N GLY A 157 28.72 -15.83 -13.02
CA GLY A 157 28.70 -15.30 -14.38
C GLY A 157 27.74 -14.11 -14.58
N GLY A 158 26.69 -13.97 -13.77
CA GLY A 158 25.81 -12.79 -13.83
C GLY A 158 24.82 -12.76 -15.00
N GLY A 159 24.76 -13.82 -15.82
CA GLY A 159 23.87 -13.90 -16.99
C GLY A 159 22.36 -13.97 -16.68
N THR A 160 21.96 -14.26 -15.43
CA THR A 160 20.55 -14.37 -15.02
C THR A 160 20.24 -13.58 -13.75
N LEU A 161 19.60 -12.42 -13.93
CA LEU A 161 19.30 -11.51 -12.83
C LEU A 161 17.92 -11.78 -12.22
N VAL A 162 17.88 -11.88 -10.88
CA VAL A 162 16.66 -12.03 -10.11
C VAL A 162 16.63 -10.99 -8.99
N TRP A 163 15.55 -10.22 -8.91
CA TRP A 163 15.33 -9.31 -7.78
C TRP A 163 14.81 -10.10 -6.59
N VAL A 164 15.40 -9.91 -5.42
CA VAL A 164 14.98 -10.55 -4.18
C VAL A 164 14.59 -9.50 -3.14
N ARG A 165 13.71 -9.89 -2.20
CA ARG A 165 13.27 -9.02 -1.09
C ARG A 165 13.45 -9.75 0.23
N PRO A 166 13.76 -9.06 1.34
CA PRO A 166 13.88 -9.72 2.63
C PRO A 166 12.56 -10.38 3.04
N THR A 167 12.62 -11.65 3.47
CA THR A 167 11.44 -12.42 3.87
C THR A 167 10.62 -11.63 4.89
N ARG A 168 9.31 -11.51 4.61
CA ARG A 168 8.42 -10.52 5.27
C ARG A 168 8.17 -10.80 6.74
N THR A 169 7.93 -12.05 7.12
CA THR A 169 7.49 -12.40 8.48
C THR A 169 8.65 -12.94 9.31
N ARG A 170 8.83 -12.41 10.53
CA ARG A 170 9.91 -12.83 11.47
C ARG A 170 9.87 -14.33 11.72
N ARG A 171 8.69 -14.88 12.02
CA ARG A 171 8.52 -16.33 12.25
C ARG A 171 9.00 -17.18 11.07
N ARG A 172 8.69 -16.78 9.82
CA ARG A 172 9.18 -17.51 8.64
C ARG A 172 10.68 -17.32 8.46
N ARG A 173 11.17 -16.09 8.56
CA ARG A 173 12.61 -15.79 8.49
C ARG A 173 13.43 -16.62 9.49
N MET A 174 13.01 -16.67 10.76
CA MET A 174 13.72 -17.46 11.78
C MET A 174 13.65 -18.95 11.51
N ARG A 175 12.51 -19.45 11.01
CA ARG A 175 12.38 -20.85 10.60
C ARG A 175 13.32 -21.18 9.44
N ASP A 176 13.41 -20.28 8.46
CA ASP A 176 14.27 -20.41 7.29
C ASP A 176 15.75 -20.43 7.69
N ILE A 177 16.14 -19.48 8.56
CA ILE A 177 17.50 -19.39 9.11
C ILE A 177 17.86 -20.66 9.87
N ARG A 178 17.02 -21.13 10.80
CA ARG A 178 17.25 -22.39 11.53
C ARG A 178 17.37 -23.60 10.61
N GLY A 179 16.53 -23.66 9.57
CA GLY A 179 16.62 -24.72 8.57
C GLY A 179 17.98 -24.70 7.87
N ALA A 180 18.46 -23.51 7.50
CA ALA A 180 19.77 -23.34 6.87
C ALA A 180 20.96 -23.61 7.81
N GLU A 181 20.85 -23.26 9.09
CA GLU A 181 21.81 -23.61 10.14
C GLU A 181 21.91 -25.14 10.29
N ALA A 182 20.76 -25.82 10.38
CA ALA A 182 20.70 -27.27 10.46
C ALA A 182 21.29 -27.96 9.22
N SER A 183 21.15 -27.36 8.03
CA SER A 183 21.80 -27.83 6.79
C SER A 183 23.29 -27.46 6.68
N GLY A 184 23.88 -26.87 7.73
CA GLY A 184 25.31 -26.58 7.79
C GLY A 184 25.77 -25.41 6.93
N LEU A 185 24.88 -24.46 6.57
CA LEU A 185 25.25 -23.32 5.73
C LEU A 185 26.39 -22.45 6.33
N LEU A 186 26.44 -22.33 7.67
CA LEU A 186 27.51 -21.66 8.40
C LEU A 186 28.85 -22.42 8.40
N ARG A 187 28.85 -23.71 8.04
CA ARG A 187 30.08 -24.51 7.95
C ARG A 187 30.65 -24.57 6.53
N ARG A 188 29.93 -24.03 5.54
CA ARG A 188 30.43 -23.99 4.16
C ARG A 188 31.60 -23.00 4.05
N PRO A 189 32.65 -23.34 3.30
CA PRO A 189 33.78 -22.45 3.08
C PRO A 189 33.31 -21.15 2.40
N ALA A 190 33.96 -20.03 2.73
CA ALA A 190 33.70 -18.76 2.09
C ALA A 190 34.00 -18.89 0.58
N PRO A 191 33.02 -18.59 -0.30
CA PRO A 191 33.24 -18.73 -1.72
C PRO A 191 34.25 -17.69 -2.23
N ALA A 192 35.01 -18.07 -3.26
CA ALA A 192 35.92 -17.15 -3.94
C ALA A 192 35.14 -15.95 -4.49
N GLN A 193 35.60 -14.75 -4.14
CA GLN A 193 34.95 -13.51 -4.58
C GLN A 193 35.20 -13.29 -6.08
N PRO A 194 34.19 -12.83 -6.85
CA PRO A 194 34.30 -12.68 -8.29
C PRO A 194 35.21 -11.53 -8.71
N GLN A 195 35.58 -10.65 -7.78
CA GLN A 195 36.51 -9.55 -7.99
C GLN A 195 37.57 -9.58 -6.89
N PRO A 196 38.86 -9.40 -7.22
CA PRO A 196 39.91 -9.31 -6.23
C PRO A 196 39.60 -8.13 -5.30
N SER A 197 39.55 -8.40 -4.01
CA SER A 197 39.45 -7.36 -2.98
C SER A 197 40.61 -6.40 -3.19
N HIS A 198 40.34 -5.18 -3.64
CA HIS A 198 41.34 -4.12 -3.61
C HIS A 198 41.55 -3.75 -2.14
N SER A 199 42.47 -4.46 -1.49
CA SER A 199 42.76 -4.52 -0.05
C SER A 199 43.27 -3.22 0.57
N GLY A 200 43.13 -2.06 -0.09
CA GLY A 200 43.72 -0.79 0.35
C GLY A 200 42.76 0.38 0.46
N LEU A 201 41.51 0.25 0.01
CA LEU A 201 40.51 1.31 0.18
C LEU A 201 39.61 0.95 1.36
N PRO A 202 39.51 1.79 2.41
CA PRO A 202 38.65 1.53 3.55
C PRO A 202 37.25 1.23 3.06
N ALA A 203 36.68 0.11 3.52
CA ALA A 203 35.37 -0.39 3.14
C ALA A 203 34.39 0.77 3.08
N ALA A 204 34.02 1.15 1.86
CA ALA A 204 33.25 2.36 1.61
C ALA A 204 31.98 2.28 2.43
N HIS A 205 31.94 3.05 3.53
CA HIS A 205 30.79 3.13 4.40
C HIS A 205 29.55 3.36 3.53
N PRO A 206 28.45 2.63 3.78
CA PRO A 206 27.25 2.69 2.96
C PRO A 206 26.83 4.16 2.87
N ARG A 207 27.10 4.76 1.70
CA ARG A 207 26.87 6.18 1.45
C ARG A 207 25.44 6.49 1.86
N THR A 208 25.32 7.46 2.75
CA THR A 208 24.07 8.05 3.22
C THR A 208 23.12 8.18 2.04
N GLY A 209 21.97 7.50 2.16
CA GLY A 209 21.14 7.13 1.02
C GLY A 209 20.76 8.31 0.12
N PRO A 210 20.48 8.03 -1.17
CA PRO A 210 20.27 9.07 -2.18
C PRO A 210 19.24 10.10 -1.70
N PRO A 211 19.43 11.40 -2.05
CA PRO A 211 18.56 12.47 -1.62
C PRO A 211 17.11 12.09 -1.91
N ARG A 212 16.26 12.17 -0.87
CA ARG A 212 14.83 11.87 -0.96
C ARG A 212 14.19 12.82 -1.96
N ARG A 213 14.15 12.45 -3.24
CA ARG A 213 13.38 13.17 -4.26
C ARG A 213 11.95 13.29 -3.74
N ARG A 214 11.49 14.53 -3.56
CA ARG A 214 10.09 14.87 -3.27
C ARG A 214 9.25 14.29 -4.40
N ARG A 215 8.64 13.13 -4.16
CA ARG A 215 7.76 12.51 -5.16
C ARG A 215 6.46 13.28 -5.18
N MET A 216 6.20 13.95 -6.30
CA MET A 216 4.92 14.58 -6.57
C MET A 216 3.78 13.57 -6.39
N PRO A 217 2.61 13.99 -5.89
CA PRO A 217 1.47 13.13 -5.67
C PRO A 217 0.73 12.82 -6.99
N VAL A 218 1.43 12.20 -7.95
CA VAL A 218 0.91 11.93 -9.31
C VAL A 218 -0.46 11.23 -9.28
N PHE A 219 -0.65 10.25 -8.40
CA PHE A 219 -1.93 9.53 -8.27
C PHE A 219 -3.10 10.43 -7.84
N ARG A 220 -2.84 11.51 -7.10
CA ARG A 220 -3.90 12.46 -6.71
C ARG A 220 -4.40 13.24 -7.91
N TRP A 221 -3.49 13.65 -8.80
CA TRP A 221 -3.85 14.38 -10.02
C TRP A 221 -4.56 13.49 -11.03
N ILE A 222 -4.11 12.24 -11.18
CA ILE A 222 -4.82 11.26 -12.01
C ILE A 222 -6.23 10.99 -11.46
N ALA A 223 -6.38 10.86 -10.15
CA ALA A 223 -7.71 10.71 -9.54
C ALA A 223 -8.61 11.93 -9.79
N LEU A 224 -8.06 13.14 -9.68
CA LEU A 224 -8.80 14.36 -9.96
C LEU A 224 -9.25 14.42 -11.42
N LEU A 225 -8.38 14.07 -12.37
CA LEU A 225 -8.75 13.97 -13.78
C LEU A 225 -9.87 12.95 -13.99
N GLY A 226 -9.77 11.76 -13.40
CA GLY A 226 -10.83 10.75 -13.46
C GLY A 226 -12.16 11.26 -12.92
N ALA A 227 -12.14 11.96 -11.78
CA ALA A 227 -13.35 12.55 -11.20
C ALA A 227 -13.97 13.64 -12.08
N VAL A 228 -13.16 14.47 -12.76
CA VAL A 228 -13.64 15.48 -13.71
C VAL A 228 -14.31 14.82 -14.92
N LEU A 229 -13.69 13.78 -15.50
CA LEU A 229 -14.24 13.06 -16.64
C LEU A 229 -15.56 12.36 -16.28
N THR A 230 -15.63 11.70 -15.12
CA THR A 230 -16.87 11.11 -14.60
C THR A 230 -17.95 12.16 -14.40
N GLY A 231 -17.58 13.31 -13.80
CA GLY A 231 -18.52 14.41 -13.57
C GLY A 231 -19.08 14.98 -14.87
N LEU A 232 -18.26 15.11 -15.92
CA LEU A 232 -18.71 15.55 -17.23
C LEU A 232 -19.66 14.54 -17.90
N GLY A 233 -19.29 13.25 -17.92
CA GLY A 233 -20.16 12.20 -18.46
C GLY A 233 -21.52 12.15 -17.76
N PHE A 234 -21.52 12.26 -16.43
CA PHE A 234 -22.76 12.30 -15.64
C PHE A 234 -23.58 13.58 -15.90
N ALA A 235 -22.94 14.74 -15.97
CA ALA A 235 -23.63 16.00 -16.24
C ALA A 235 -24.28 16.05 -17.63
N TRP A 236 -23.67 15.40 -18.63
CA TRP A 236 -24.23 15.31 -19.97
C TRP A 236 -25.31 14.23 -20.10
N SER A 237 -25.15 13.07 -19.47
CA SER A 237 -26.22 12.06 -19.39
C SER A 237 -27.48 12.63 -18.71
N THR A 238 -27.33 13.34 -17.59
CA THR A 238 -28.47 14.01 -16.93
C THR A 238 -29.06 15.19 -17.71
N ALA A 239 -28.29 15.77 -18.65
CA ALA A 239 -28.82 16.77 -19.57
C ALA A 239 -29.67 16.11 -20.67
N ALA A 240 -29.27 14.92 -21.13
CA ALA A 240 -30.02 14.14 -22.13
C ALA A 240 -31.42 13.75 -21.65
N ASP A 241 -31.60 13.52 -20.34
CA ASP A 241 -32.93 13.29 -19.74
C ASP A 241 -33.91 14.46 -19.95
N ARG A 242 -33.39 15.65 -20.30
CA ARG A 242 -34.18 16.86 -20.57
C ARG A 242 -34.23 17.22 -22.04
N ASP A 243 -33.70 16.36 -22.91
CA ASP A 243 -33.75 16.61 -24.35
C ASP A 243 -35.21 16.63 -24.82
N PRO A 244 -35.63 17.68 -25.53
CA PRO A 244 -37.00 17.81 -25.99
C PRO A 244 -37.32 16.71 -27.01
N GLN A 245 -38.39 15.97 -26.72
CA GLN A 245 -39.02 15.08 -27.69
C GLN A 245 -39.79 15.93 -28.71
N ILE A 246 -39.57 15.67 -29.99
CA ILE A 246 -40.21 16.40 -31.09
C ILE A 246 -40.75 15.46 -32.15
N GLU A 247 -41.75 15.95 -32.87
CA GLU A 247 -42.29 15.30 -34.06
C GLU A 247 -41.39 15.59 -35.27
N LEU A 248 -41.11 14.55 -36.04
CA LEU A 248 -40.28 14.56 -37.24
C LEU A 248 -41.15 14.25 -38.45
N THR A 249 -41.08 15.06 -39.50
CA THR A 249 -41.74 14.75 -40.77
C THR A 249 -40.77 14.00 -41.67
N VAL A 250 -41.10 12.76 -42.03
CA VAL A 250 -40.27 11.90 -42.88
C VAL A 250 -40.42 12.32 -44.34
N ARG A 251 -39.30 12.70 -44.97
CA ARG A 251 -39.26 13.10 -46.39
C ARG A 251 -38.95 11.93 -47.31
N SER A 252 -38.04 11.07 -46.88
CA SER A 252 -37.65 9.86 -47.58
C SER A 252 -37.17 8.83 -46.58
N GLU A 253 -37.39 7.55 -46.89
CA GLU A 253 -36.94 6.40 -46.12
C GLU A 253 -36.35 5.38 -47.08
N ASP A 254 -35.14 4.89 -46.78
CA ASP A 254 -34.52 3.81 -47.53
C ASP A 254 -34.89 2.42 -46.96
N ARG A 255 -34.50 1.36 -47.67
CA ARG A 255 -34.79 -0.03 -47.24
C ARG A 255 -34.07 -0.46 -45.96
N GLN A 256 -33.10 0.31 -45.48
CA GLN A 256 -32.34 0.04 -44.27
C GLN A 256 -32.89 0.81 -43.06
N GLY A 257 -33.99 1.57 -43.24
CA GLY A 257 -34.59 2.40 -42.21
C GLY A 257 -33.86 3.74 -42.01
N ASN A 258 -32.96 4.13 -42.91
CA ASN A 258 -32.39 5.48 -42.87
C ASN A 258 -33.38 6.45 -43.51
N CYS A 259 -33.75 7.46 -42.74
CA CYS A 259 -34.70 8.49 -43.09
C CYS A 259 -34.02 9.84 -43.27
N THR A 260 -34.52 10.65 -44.21
CA THR A 260 -34.29 12.09 -44.20
C THR A 260 -35.52 12.74 -43.60
N VAL A 261 -35.35 13.51 -42.53
CA VAL A 261 -36.46 14.12 -41.79
C VAL A 261 -36.33 15.64 -41.77
N THR A 262 -37.47 16.31 -41.75
CA THR A 262 -37.55 17.74 -41.45
C THR A 262 -38.18 17.96 -40.09
N TRP A 263 -37.60 18.86 -39.29
CA TRP A 263 -38.10 19.18 -37.95
C TRP A 263 -37.91 20.65 -37.61
N ARG A 264 -38.65 21.15 -36.62
CA ARG A 264 -38.42 22.48 -36.05
C ARG A 264 -37.52 22.35 -34.84
N ASP A 265 -36.32 22.90 -34.93
CA ASP A 265 -35.35 22.90 -33.85
C ASP A 265 -35.91 23.68 -32.64
N PRO A 266 -36.02 23.06 -31.46
CA PRO A 266 -36.71 23.64 -30.31
C PRO A 266 -35.96 24.81 -29.69
N ASP A 267 -34.64 24.89 -29.87
CA ASP A 267 -33.82 25.97 -29.35
C ASP A 267 -33.82 27.20 -30.25
N SER A 268 -33.74 26.99 -31.57
CA SER A 268 -33.63 28.08 -32.55
C SER A 268 -34.94 28.43 -33.24
N GLY A 269 -35.96 27.58 -33.15
CA GLY A 269 -37.23 27.68 -33.87
C GLY A 269 -37.12 27.48 -35.39
N ARG A 270 -35.93 27.22 -35.91
CA ARG A 270 -35.66 27.07 -37.34
C ARG A 270 -36.06 25.68 -37.82
N LEU A 271 -36.60 25.61 -39.05
CA LEU A 271 -36.79 24.33 -39.70
C LEU A 271 -35.42 23.79 -40.14
N ARG A 272 -35.12 22.55 -39.79
CA ARG A 272 -33.88 21.84 -40.16
C ARG A 272 -34.25 20.57 -40.91
N GLU A 273 -33.31 20.10 -41.72
CA GLU A 273 -33.39 18.86 -42.46
C GLU A 273 -32.09 18.08 -42.25
N GLY A 274 -32.20 16.76 -42.10
CA GLY A 274 -31.05 15.94 -41.74
C GLY A 274 -31.36 14.45 -41.67
N PRO A 275 -30.32 13.62 -41.54
CA PRO A 275 -30.46 12.17 -41.45
C PRO A 275 -31.03 11.74 -40.08
N PHE A 276 -31.80 10.67 -40.07
CA PHE A 276 -32.40 10.04 -38.88
C PHE A 276 -32.58 8.54 -39.12
N ARG A 277 -32.53 7.71 -38.07
CA ARG A 277 -32.81 6.26 -38.20
C ARG A 277 -34.21 5.97 -37.70
N CYS A 278 -35.12 5.71 -38.64
CA CYS A 278 -36.51 5.40 -38.32
C CYS A 278 -36.62 4.04 -37.62
N ASP A 279 -37.62 3.90 -36.77
CA ASP A 279 -37.95 2.62 -36.13
C ASP A 279 -38.46 1.63 -37.19
N PRO A 280 -37.75 0.50 -37.43
CA PRO A 280 -38.17 -0.50 -38.40
C PRO A 280 -39.50 -1.19 -38.02
N GLY A 281 -39.92 -1.09 -36.76
CA GLY A 281 -41.19 -1.61 -36.24
C GLY A 281 -42.36 -0.64 -36.32
N ARG A 282 -42.22 0.58 -36.88
CA ARG A 282 -43.33 1.54 -36.91
C ARG A 282 -44.49 1.06 -37.79
N ASP A 283 -45.70 1.46 -37.41
CA ASP A 283 -46.91 1.19 -38.19
C ASP A 283 -46.80 1.85 -39.59
N PRO A 284 -46.99 1.09 -40.70
CA PRO A 284 -46.96 1.64 -42.05
C PRO A 284 -47.93 2.80 -42.29
N ILE A 285 -49.01 2.90 -41.51
CA ILE A 285 -49.97 4.01 -41.57
C ILE A 285 -49.32 5.34 -41.16
N LEU A 286 -48.26 5.29 -40.36
CA LEU A 286 -47.53 6.44 -39.83
C LEU A 286 -46.27 6.74 -40.68
N SER A 287 -46.31 6.43 -41.98
CA SER A 287 -45.12 6.47 -42.85
C SER A 287 -44.54 7.88 -43.07
N ASP A 288 -45.31 8.94 -42.85
CA ASP A 288 -44.90 10.34 -43.05
C ASP A 288 -44.38 11.02 -41.78
N TRP A 289 -44.42 10.36 -40.62
CA TRP A 289 -43.95 10.94 -39.36
C TRP A 289 -43.19 9.97 -38.46
N ALA A 290 -42.32 10.52 -37.62
CA ALA A 290 -41.58 9.80 -36.59
C ALA A 290 -41.44 10.68 -35.34
N THR A 291 -41.01 10.09 -34.23
CA THR A 291 -40.61 10.84 -33.03
C THR A 291 -39.12 10.67 -32.80
N GLY A 292 -38.48 11.74 -32.33
CA GLY A 292 -37.09 11.72 -31.94
C GLY A 292 -36.81 12.78 -30.89
N TRP A 293 -35.60 12.74 -30.35
CA TRP A 293 -35.11 13.68 -29.36
C TRP A 293 -34.02 14.55 -29.99
N VAL A 294 -34.01 15.83 -29.61
CA VAL A 294 -32.96 16.77 -30.03
C VAL A 294 -31.98 16.97 -28.90
N VAL A 295 -30.69 16.75 -29.16
CA VAL A 295 -29.63 16.99 -28.18
C VAL A 295 -29.62 18.46 -27.77
N SER A 296 -29.81 18.76 -26.49
CA SER A 296 -29.90 20.14 -25.98
C SER A 296 -28.58 20.73 -25.47
N TYR A 297 -27.52 19.92 -25.42
CA TYR A 297 -26.27 20.24 -24.73
C TYR A 297 -25.00 20.02 -25.58
N GLY A 298 -23.90 20.60 -25.11
CA GLY A 298 -22.57 20.33 -25.66
C GLY A 298 -22.37 20.77 -27.12
N PRO A 299 -21.33 20.24 -27.79
CA PRO A 299 -21.03 20.55 -29.18
C PRO A 299 -21.97 19.86 -30.18
N TRP A 300 -22.81 18.91 -29.74
CA TRP A 300 -23.79 18.17 -30.55
C TRP A 300 -25.19 18.78 -30.50
N LYS A 301 -25.31 19.99 -29.94
CA LYS A 301 -26.60 20.65 -29.77
C LYS A 301 -27.35 20.74 -31.11
N GLY A 302 -28.56 20.21 -31.15
CA GLY A 302 -29.41 20.15 -32.34
C GLY A 302 -29.31 18.86 -33.15
N ASP A 303 -28.45 17.91 -32.79
CA ASP A 303 -28.43 16.57 -33.38
C ASP A 303 -29.68 15.78 -32.96
N LEU A 304 -30.14 14.87 -33.83
CA LEU A 304 -31.30 14.00 -33.56
C LEU A 304 -30.87 12.62 -33.11
N TYR A 305 -31.67 12.00 -32.24
CA TYR A 305 -31.58 10.58 -31.95
C TYR A 305 -32.94 9.93 -31.69
N ASN A 306 -33.03 8.61 -31.89
CA ASN A 306 -34.24 7.82 -31.72
C ASN A 306 -34.33 7.21 -30.30
N ALA A 307 -35.36 6.39 -30.05
CA ALA A 307 -35.61 5.81 -28.72
C ALA A 307 -34.49 4.83 -28.30
N ASP A 308 -33.80 4.24 -29.27
CA ASP A 308 -32.66 3.34 -29.09
C ASP A 308 -31.33 4.10 -28.98
N LEU A 309 -31.37 5.43 -28.81
CA LEU A 309 -30.22 6.32 -28.68
C LEU A 309 -29.34 6.42 -29.94
N GLU A 310 -29.82 5.97 -31.09
CA GLU A 310 -29.12 6.05 -32.37
C GLU A 310 -29.36 7.39 -33.08
N GLY A 311 -28.35 7.90 -33.79
CA GLY A 311 -28.45 9.13 -34.60
C GLY A 311 -27.51 10.26 -34.16
N THR A 312 -27.01 10.21 -32.92
CA THR A 312 -26.02 11.17 -32.40
C THR A 312 -24.80 10.46 -31.78
N PRO A 313 -23.57 10.98 -31.98
CA PRO A 313 -22.40 10.49 -31.24
C PRO A 313 -22.40 10.95 -29.77
N ALA A 314 -23.28 11.87 -29.36
CA ALA A 314 -23.29 12.44 -28.01
C ALA A 314 -23.42 11.36 -26.93
N ASN A 315 -24.34 10.41 -27.10
CA ASN A 315 -24.58 9.33 -26.13
C ASN A 315 -23.33 8.44 -25.96
N ALA A 316 -22.76 7.97 -27.07
CA ALA A 316 -21.53 7.17 -27.04
C ALA A 316 -20.34 7.91 -26.40
N VAL A 317 -20.22 9.22 -26.61
CA VAL A 317 -19.17 10.04 -26.01
C VAL A 317 -19.40 10.24 -24.51
N ASN A 318 -20.65 10.45 -24.08
CA ASN A 318 -21.01 10.57 -22.67
C ASN A 318 -20.66 9.29 -21.90
N ASP A 319 -21.03 8.13 -22.44
CA ASP A 319 -20.75 6.82 -21.85
C ASP A 319 -19.25 6.56 -21.77
N ALA A 320 -18.52 6.88 -22.85
CA ALA A 320 -17.07 6.75 -22.87
C ALA A 320 -16.40 7.64 -21.82
N LEU A 321 -16.86 8.88 -21.63
CA LEU A 321 -16.35 9.81 -20.62
C LEU A 321 -16.64 9.33 -19.20
N LEU A 322 -17.87 8.90 -18.96
CA LEU A 322 -18.31 8.38 -17.66
C LEU A 322 -17.47 7.16 -17.27
N LEU A 323 -17.39 6.17 -18.17
CA LEU A 323 -16.65 4.93 -17.96
C LEU A 323 -15.15 5.16 -17.80
N SER A 324 -14.53 5.91 -18.72
CA SER A 324 -13.10 6.19 -18.65
C SER A 324 -12.74 6.98 -17.38
N GLY A 325 -13.57 7.95 -17.00
CA GLY A 325 -13.45 8.70 -15.75
C GLY A 325 -13.48 7.78 -14.53
N LEU A 326 -14.45 6.86 -14.47
CA LEU A 326 -14.61 5.92 -13.36
C LEU A 326 -13.41 4.97 -13.24
N LEU A 327 -12.90 4.46 -14.37
CA LEU A 327 -11.72 3.60 -14.40
C LEU A 327 -10.46 4.34 -13.95
N ILE A 328 -10.27 5.57 -14.43
CA ILE A 328 -9.14 6.42 -14.04
C ILE A 328 -9.21 6.75 -12.55
N PHE A 329 -10.38 7.16 -12.06
CA PHE A 329 -10.62 7.49 -10.65
C PHE A 329 -10.41 6.28 -9.75
N GLY A 330 -11.09 5.17 -10.02
CA GLY A 330 -11.01 3.94 -9.24
C GLY A 330 -9.60 3.34 -9.24
N GLY A 331 -8.98 3.24 -10.41
CA GLY A 331 -7.62 2.71 -10.56
C GLY A 331 -6.58 3.55 -9.83
N SER A 332 -6.67 4.88 -9.90
CA SER A 332 -5.73 5.78 -9.23
C SER A 332 -5.97 5.85 -7.71
N ALA A 333 -7.22 5.79 -7.25
CA ALA A 333 -7.57 5.69 -5.83
C ALA A 333 -7.03 4.38 -5.24
N ALA A 334 -7.25 3.24 -5.91
CA ALA A 334 -6.72 1.94 -5.50
C ALA A 334 -5.18 1.94 -5.46
N ALA A 335 -4.52 2.42 -6.52
CA ALA A 335 -3.06 2.51 -6.58
C ALA A 335 -2.49 3.45 -5.50
N GLY A 336 -3.13 4.60 -5.27
CA GLY A 336 -2.81 5.55 -4.22
C GLY A 336 -2.98 4.95 -2.81
N GLY A 337 -4.06 4.21 -2.60
CA GLY A 337 -4.35 3.47 -1.36
C GLY A 337 -3.30 2.39 -1.09
N ILE A 338 -3.01 1.53 -2.07
CA ILE A 338 -1.98 0.48 -1.98
C ILE A 338 -0.61 1.10 -1.67
N ARG A 339 -0.25 2.21 -2.34
CA ARG A 339 1.00 2.93 -2.11
C ARG A 339 1.09 3.49 -0.70
N THR A 340 0.00 4.07 -0.19
CA THR A 340 -0.07 4.65 1.16
C THR A 340 -0.01 3.55 2.22
N ALA A 341 -0.76 2.46 2.03
CA ALA A 341 -0.69 1.28 2.89
C ALA A 341 0.72 0.67 2.92
N ARG A 342 1.39 0.56 1.76
CA ARG A 342 2.79 0.09 1.68
C ARG A 342 3.76 1.05 2.40
N ARG A 343 3.55 2.36 2.32
CA ARG A 343 4.36 3.36 3.05
C ARG A 343 4.16 3.25 4.56
N LEU A 344 2.91 3.11 5.01
CA LEU A 344 2.58 2.94 6.43
C LEU A 344 3.17 1.62 6.96
N ALA A 345 2.95 0.51 6.25
CA ALA A 345 3.55 -0.78 6.59
C ALA A 345 5.08 -0.72 6.58
N GLY A 346 5.68 0.01 5.64
CA GLY A 346 7.12 0.25 5.58
C GLY A 346 7.64 1.03 6.77
N ARG A 347 6.92 2.07 7.24
CA ARG A 347 7.26 2.81 8.45
C ARG A 347 7.17 1.93 9.70
N HIS A 348 6.09 1.18 9.86
CA HIS A 348 5.95 0.22 10.96
C HIS A 348 7.06 -0.84 10.93
N ARG A 349 7.45 -1.31 9.74
CA ARG A 349 8.55 -2.26 9.59
C ARG A 349 9.91 -1.65 9.89
N ALA A 350 10.18 -0.42 9.42
CA ALA A 350 11.41 0.29 9.73
C ALA A 350 11.55 0.50 11.24
N ARG A 351 10.46 0.83 11.94
CA ARG A 351 10.44 0.92 13.41
C ARG A 351 10.68 -0.41 14.10
N ARG A 352 10.01 -1.47 13.65
CA ARG A 352 10.24 -2.82 14.20
C ARG A 352 11.65 -3.34 13.94
N LEU A 353 12.24 -2.98 12.80
CA LEU A 353 13.62 -3.36 12.47
C LEU A 353 14.63 -2.49 13.22
N ALA A 354 14.36 -1.20 13.43
CA ALA A 354 15.17 -0.36 14.29
C ALA A 354 15.19 -0.92 15.72
N ALA A 355 14.00 -1.23 16.27
CA ALA A 355 13.86 -1.87 17.58
C ALA A 355 14.38 -3.32 17.67
N GLN A 356 14.77 -3.94 16.55
CA GLN A 356 15.33 -5.31 16.51
C GLN A 356 16.81 -5.33 16.18
N ALA A 357 17.30 -4.33 15.45
CA ALA A 357 18.71 -4.11 15.23
C ALA A 357 19.40 -3.62 16.49
N SER A 358 18.66 -3.12 17.48
CA SER A 358 19.14 -3.04 18.86
C SER A 358 19.46 -4.46 19.35
N THR A 359 18.50 -5.39 19.32
CA THR A 359 18.60 -6.74 19.96
C THR A 359 19.54 -7.78 19.32
N GLY A 360 20.51 -7.37 18.49
CA GLY A 360 21.52 -8.28 17.94
C GLY A 360 22.67 -8.48 18.94
N PRO A 361 23.35 -9.64 18.98
CA PRO A 361 24.53 -9.82 19.82
C PRO A 361 25.65 -8.92 19.31
N GLU A 362 25.83 -7.76 19.96
CA GLU A 362 26.82 -6.77 19.58
C GLU A 362 28.22 -7.17 20.13
N PRO A 363 29.29 -7.01 19.31
CA PRO A 363 30.67 -7.15 19.76
C PRO A 363 31.00 -6.24 20.95
N SER A 364 31.97 -6.68 21.76
CA SER A 364 32.36 -6.11 23.05
C SER A 364 32.24 -4.58 23.14
N PRO A 365 31.54 -4.07 24.17
CA PRO A 365 31.20 -2.66 24.27
C PRO A 365 32.45 -1.80 24.44
N THR A 366 32.60 -0.83 23.54
CA THR A 366 33.38 0.37 23.86
C THR A 366 32.50 1.20 24.82
N PRO A 367 33.02 1.68 25.96
CA PRO A 367 32.21 2.38 26.95
C PRO A 367 31.54 3.62 26.33
N LEU A 368 30.20 3.65 26.39
CA LEU A 368 29.37 4.79 26.03
C LEU A 368 29.79 6.03 26.82
N PRO A 369 29.63 7.25 26.26
CA PRO A 369 29.81 8.48 27.01
C PRO A 369 28.83 8.49 28.20
N THR A 370 29.39 8.33 29.38
CA THR A 370 28.78 8.55 30.69
C THR A 370 28.20 9.96 30.72
N GLY A 371 26.87 10.13 30.80
CA GLY A 371 26.34 11.46 31.08
C GLY A 371 24.84 11.70 30.94
N VAL A 372 24.06 10.84 30.28
CA VAL A 372 22.60 11.04 30.26
C VAL A 372 22.02 10.48 31.55
N ASP A 373 21.50 11.37 32.41
CA ASP A 373 20.75 10.97 33.59
C ASP A 373 19.43 10.29 33.17
N LEU A 374 19.26 9.05 33.60
CA LEU A 374 18.09 8.21 33.30
C LEU A 374 17.11 8.13 34.47
N SER A 375 17.36 8.93 35.51
CA SER A 375 16.55 9.01 36.72
C SER A 375 15.11 9.41 36.42
N TYR A 376 14.22 9.08 37.34
CA TYR A 376 12.84 9.52 37.30
C TYR A 376 12.73 11.06 37.26
N ALA A 377 13.61 11.77 37.96
CA ALA A 377 13.69 13.23 37.93
C ALA A 377 14.00 13.76 36.52
N ALA A 378 15.02 13.21 35.84
CA ALA A 378 15.36 13.58 34.47
C ALA A 378 14.20 13.27 33.49
N ALA A 379 13.53 12.14 33.69
CA ALA A 379 12.34 11.78 32.91
C ALA A 379 11.16 12.73 33.13
N CYS A 380 10.94 13.15 34.38
CA CYS A 380 9.92 14.14 34.71
C CYS A 380 10.20 15.48 34.04
N GLU A 381 11.44 15.95 34.10
CA GLU A 381 11.85 17.20 33.49
C GLU A 381 11.72 17.15 31.97
N ALA A 382 12.17 16.06 31.33
CA ALA A 382 12.03 15.87 29.89
C ALA A 382 10.55 15.81 29.46
N ALA A 383 9.69 15.14 30.24
CA ALA A 383 8.26 15.07 29.99
C ALA A 383 7.58 16.44 30.13
N GLN A 384 7.99 17.25 31.12
CA GLN A 384 7.50 18.62 31.30
C GLN A 384 7.96 19.55 30.17
N ARG A 385 9.23 19.47 29.76
CA ARG A 385 9.76 20.26 28.63
C ARG A 385 9.08 19.94 27.30
N THR A 386 8.74 18.67 27.07
CA THR A 386 8.06 18.23 25.85
C THR A 386 6.53 18.33 25.93
N ALA A 387 5.97 18.59 27.11
CA ALA A 387 4.55 18.74 27.31
C ALA A 387 4.00 19.88 26.45
N ARG A 388 3.15 19.54 25.48
CA ARG A 388 2.43 20.56 24.71
C ARG A 388 1.32 21.17 25.57
N PRO A 389 1.00 22.47 25.39
CA PRO A 389 -0.09 23.11 26.09
C PRO A 389 -1.34 22.25 25.99
N ARG A 390 -1.88 21.90 27.17
CA ARG A 390 -3.03 21.03 27.31
C ARG A 390 -4.22 21.76 26.73
N THR A 391 -4.46 21.59 25.43
CA THR A 391 -5.68 22.11 24.81
C THR A 391 -6.82 21.32 25.43
N ARG A 392 -7.50 21.93 26.41
CA ARG A 392 -8.78 21.42 26.90
C ARG A 392 -9.64 21.23 25.66
N ILE A 393 -9.85 19.97 25.27
CA ILE A 393 -10.79 19.68 24.20
C ILE A 393 -12.18 19.83 24.82
N SER A 394 -12.62 21.06 25.05
CA SER A 394 -13.98 21.34 25.49
C SER A 394 -14.93 20.79 24.42
N GLY A 395 -15.71 19.78 24.80
CA GLY A 395 -16.77 19.22 23.95
C GLY A 395 -16.50 17.86 23.32
N ARG A 396 -15.28 17.27 23.42
CA ARG A 396 -15.09 15.91 22.89
C ARG A 396 -15.49 14.88 23.94
N ARG A 397 -16.56 14.14 23.64
CA ARG A 397 -17.07 13.01 24.44
C ARG A 397 -15.91 12.12 24.86
N ARG A 398 -15.70 11.99 26.18
CA ARG A 398 -14.73 11.06 26.80
C ARG A 398 -14.94 9.68 26.17
N GLU A 399 -13.85 8.95 25.91
CA GLU A 399 -14.00 7.56 25.44
C GLU A 399 -14.83 6.78 26.47
N ALA A 400 -15.71 5.91 25.97
CA ALA A 400 -16.53 5.07 26.84
C ALA A 400 -15.62 4.18 27.69
N ASP A 401 -15.98 3.99 28.96
CA ASP A 401 -15.27 3.06 29.83
C ASP A 401 -15.62 1.62 29.42
N VAL A 402 -14.61 0.82 29.11
CA VAL A 402 -14.75 -0.59 28.70
C VAL A 402 -15.36 -1.48 29.80
N ARG A 403 -15.41 -1.02 31.05
CA ARG A 403 -16.09 -1.71 32.16
C ARG A 403 -17.59 -1.52 32.14
N THR A 404 -18.07 -0.41 31.57
CA THR A 404 -19.49 -0.03 31.56
C THR A 404 -20.11 -0.11 30.17
N ALA A 405 -19.27 -0.11 29.12
CA ALA A 405 -19.69 -0.13 27.74
C ALA A 405 -18.97 -1.23 26.96
N PRO A 406 -19.63 -1.82 25.95
CA PRO A 406 -18.97 -2.80 25.10
C PRO A 406 -17.84 -2.14 24.30
N TRP A 407 -16.78 -2.89 24.05
CA TRP A 407 -15.53 -2.42 23.45
C TRP A 407 -15.71 -1.70 22.10
N TRP A 408 -16.75 -2.04 21.32
CA TRP A 408 -17.02 -1.40 20.03
C TRP A 408 -17.50 0.05 20.16
N ARG A 409 -17.95 0.49 21.35
CA ARG A 409 -18.20 1.92 21.65
C ARG A 409 -16.92 2.69 21.97
N VAL A 410 -15.82 2.00 22.27
CA VAL A 410 -14.50 2.61 22.46
C VAL A 410 -13.86 2.82 21.08
N ARG A 411 -13.83 4.07 20.62
CA ARG A 411 -13.40 4.45 19.26
C ARG A 411 -12.00 3.94 18.92
N THR A 412 -11.07 4.00 19.87
CA THR A 412 -9.71 3.51 19.66
C THR A 412 -9.67 2.00 19.45
N LEU A 413 -10.38 1.21 20.27
CA LEU A 413 -10.50 -0.23 20.08
C LEU A 413 -11.22 -0.60 18.76
N LEU A 414 -12.28 0.13 18.41
CA LEU A 414 -12.96 -0.08 17.13
C LEU A 414 -12.03 0.19 15.93
N ARG A 415 -11.14 1.18 16.03
CA ARG A 415 -10.14 1.42 14.99
C ARG A 415 -9.06 0.33 14.97
N MET A 416 -8.63 -0.16 16.13
CA MET A 416 -7.63 -1.26 16.22
C MET A 416 -8.18 -2.60 15.72
N SER A 417 -9.49 -2.84 15.84
CA SER A 417 -10.13 -4.07 15.36
C SER A 417 -10.16 -4.20 13.83
N GLN A 418 -9.93 -3.10 13.10
CA GLN A 418 -10.08 -2.99 11.65
C GLN A 418 -11.51 -3.21 11.13
N LEU A 419 -12.53 -3.27 12.01
CA LEU A 419 -13.92 -3.47 11.58
C LEU A 419 -14.46 -2.30 10.74
N THR A 420 -13.98 -1.08 10.95
CA THR A 420 -14.32 0.05 10.07
C THR A 420 -13.86 -0.17 8.63
N ASP A 421 -12.72 -0.82 8.42
CA ASP A 421 -12.24 -1.13 7.07
C ASP A 421 -13.08 -2.23 6.41
N VAL A 422 -13.57 -3.20 7.22
CA VAL A 422 -14.52 -4.22 6.77
C VAL A 422 -15.83 -3.57 6.35
N LEU A 423 -16.41 -2.74 7.21
CA LEU A 423 -17.67 -2.05 6.94
C LEU A 423 -17.57 -1.20 5.67
N LEU A 424 -16.48 -0.43 5.50
CA LEU A 424 -16.27 0.38 4.31
C LEU A 424 -16.15 -0.49 3.04
N GLY A 425 -15.45 -1.63 3.12
CA GLY A 425 -15.38 -2.60 2.04
C GLY A 425 -16.75 -3.19 1.70
N THR A 426 -17.54 -3.57 2.70
CA THR A 426 -18.88 -4.14 2.53
C THR A 426 -19.85 -3.11 1.94
N VAL A 427 -19.84 -1.87 2.41
CA VAL A 427 -20.64 -0.79 1.82
C VAL A 427 -20.22 -0.53 0.38
N GLY A 428 -18.91 -0.51 0.10
CA GLY A 428 -18.38 -0.41 -1.26
C GLY A 428 -18.74 -1.60 -2.16
N ALA A 429 -19.09 -2.75 -1.59
CA ALA A 429 -19.56 -3.92 -2.33
C ALA A 429 -21.08 -3.87 -2.57
N LEU A 430 -21.86 -3.52 -1.55
CA LEU A 430 -23.32 -3.57 -1.56
C LEU A 430 -23.95 -2.37 -2.27
N ALA A 431 -23.39 -1.17 -2.13
CA ALA A 431 -23.98 0.02 -2.73
C ALA A 431 -24.03 -0.06 -4.28
N PRO A 432 -22.98 -0.55 -4.98
CA PRO A 432 -23.07 -0.79 -6.42
C PRO A 432 -24.07 -1.89 -6.79
N LEU A 433 -24.15 -2.99 -6.01
CA LEU A 433 -25.14 -4.04 -6.27
C LEU A 433 -26.58 -3.56 -6.10
N LEU A 434 -26.82 -2.70 -5.10
CA LEU A 434 -28.12 -2.09 -4.88
C LEU A 434 -28.45 -1.12 -6.02
N TYR A 435 -27.50 -0.30 -6.45
CA TYR A 435 -27.65 0.58 -7.61
C TYR A 435 -28.01 -0.22 -8.86
N TRP A 436 -27.26 -1.28 -9.16
CA TRP A 436 -27.53 -2.19 -10.28
C TRP A 436 -28.92 -2.80 -10.26
N ARG A 437 -29.44 -3.11 -9.07
CA ARG A 437 -30.78 -3.67 -8.92
C ARG A 437 -31.89 -2.63 -9.08
N LEU A 438 -31.61 -1.36 -8.79
CA LEU A 438 -32.59 -0.28 -8.83
C LEU A 438 -32.63 0.43 -10.19
N VAL A 439 -31.53 0.36 -10.93
CA VAL A 439 -31.33 0.99 -12.23
C VAL A 439 -31.19 -0.17 -13.22
N ASP A 440 -32.32 -0.60 -13.80
CA ASP A 440 -32.48 -1.82 -14.62
C ASP A 440 -31.85 -1.68 -16.02
N ASP A 441 -30.65 -1.11 -16.08
CA ASP A 441 -30.01 -0.67 -17.33
C ASP A 441 -28.97 -1.69 -17.83
N GLY A 442 -28.89 -2.88 -17.23
CA GLY A 442 -28.02 -3.97 -17.68
C GLY A 442 -26.50 -3.69 -17.61
N GLU A 443 -26.07 -2.54 -17.10
CA GLU A 443 -24.66 -2.15 -17.12
C GLU A 443 -23.76 -3.03 -16.24
N PHE A 444 -22.55 -3.33 -16.74
CA PHE A 444 -21.56 -4.16 -16.06
C PHE A 444 -20.75 -3.42 -14.97
N HIS A 445 -20.69 -2.09 -15.00
CA HIS A 445 -19.89 -1.26 -14.09
C HIS A 445 -20.15 -1.49 -12.59
N PRO A 446 -21.41 -1.62 -12.14
CA PRO A 446 -21.71 -1.82 -10.74
C PRO A 446 -21.18 -3.16 -10.21
N LEU A 447 -21.19 -4.21 -11.02
CA LEU A 447 -20.64 -5.52 -10.66
C LEU A 447 -19.13 -5.45 -10.43
N MET A 448 -18.41 -4.68 -11.25
CA MET A 448 -16.97 -4.48 -11.09
C MET A 448 -16.63 -3.71 -9.81
N LEU A 449 -17.37 -2.63 -9.51
CA LEU A 449 -17.23 -1.90 -8.26
C LEU A 449 -17.58 -2.78 -7.05
N ALA A 450 -18.64 -3.57 -7.16
CA ALA A 450 -19.05 -4.53 -6.15
C ALA A 450 -17.95 -5.56 -5.86
N ALA A 451 -17.33 -6.10 -6.92
CA ALA A 451 -16.23 -7.06 -6.80
C ALA A 451 -15.00 -6.44 -6.10
N LEU A 452 -14.62 -5.21 -6.46
CA LEU A 452 -13.51 -4.50 -5.81
C LEU A 452 -13.80 -4.23 -4.32
N GLY A 453 -15.02 -3.77 -4.00
CA GLY A 453 -15.50 -3.63 -2.63
C GLY A 453 -15.45 -4.95 -1.87
N GLY A 454 -15.92 -6.03 -2.48
CA GLY A 454 -15.94 -7.39 -1.93
C GLY A 454 -14.54 -7.90 -1.60
N VAL A 455 -13.57 -7.75 -2.52
CA VAL A 455 -12.17 -8.10 -2.26
C VAL A 455 -11.61 -7.27 -1.10
N GLY A 456 -11.91 -5.97 -1.05
CA GLY A 456 -11.55 -5.09 0.07
C GLY A 456 -12.10 -5.60 1.41
N ALA A 457 -13.39 -5.95 1.45
CA ALA A 457 -14.08 -6.48 2.61
C ALA A 457 -13.48 -7.81 3.07
N VAL A 458 -13.17 -8.73 2.16
CA VAL A 458 -12.55 -10.03 2.47
C VAL A 458 -11.14 -9.85 3.05
N VAL A 459 -10.30 -9.01 2.44
CA VAL A 459 -8.95 -8.75 2.93
C VAL A 459 -8.98 -8.07 4.29
N ALA A 460 -9.84 -7.05 4.47
CA ALA A 460 -10.02 -6.38 5.74
C ALA A 460 -10.57 -7.35 6.81
N GLY A 461 -11.55 -8.18 6.45
CA GLY A 461 -12.18 -9.17 7.32
C GLY A 461 -11.18 -10.22 7.78
N HIS A 462 -10.32 -10.69 6.89
CA HIS A 462 -9.24 -11.60 7.23
C HIS A 462 -8.24 -10.97 8.22
N ARG A 463 -7.86 -9.70 8.05
CA ARG A 463 -6.97 -9.01 9.00
C ARG A 463 -7.65 -8.72 10.33
N ALA A 464 -8.91 -8.30 10.31
CA ALA A 464 -9.72 -8.11 11.51
C ALA A 464 -9.80 -9.43 12.30
N ARG A 465 -10.06 -10.55 11.63
CA ARG A 465 -10.12 -11.88 12.25
C ARG A 465 -8.78 -12.36 12.79
N THR A 466 -7.70 -12.21 12.03
CA THR A 466 -6.39 -12.81 12.39
C THR A 466 -5.53 -11.94 13.30
N GLN A 467 -5.74 -10.62 13.31
CA GLN A 467 -4.89 -9.67 14.03
C GLN A 467 -5.70 -8.70 14.90
N GLY A 468 -6.77 -8.10 14.36
CA GLY A 468 -7.50 -7.02 15.05
C GLY A 468 -8.32 -7.49 16.25
N LEU A 469 -9.31 -8.36 16.02
CA LEU A 469 -10.23 -8.84 17.05
C LEU A 469 -9.53 -9.62 18.17
N PRO A 470 -8.57 -10.53 17.91
CA PRO A 470 -7.84 -11.19 18.99
C PRO A 470 -7.10 -10.18 19.87
N ALA A 471 -6.39 -9.22 19.28
CA ALA A 471 -5.67 -8.19 20.02
C ALA A 471 -6.63 -7.31 20.85
N VAL A 472 -7.75 -6.87 20.28
CA VAL A 472 -8.74 -6.09 21.03
C VAL A 472 -9.34 -6.88 22.18
N ARG A 473 -9.69 -8.16 21.99
CA ARG A 473 -10.19 -9.03 23.07
C ARG A 473 -9.17 -9.22 24.18
N GLU A 474 -7.89 -9.29 23.83
CA GLU A 474 -6.81 -9.39 24.81
C GLU A 474 -6.66 -8.10 25.60
N LEU A 475 -6.67 -6.94 24.93
CA LEU A 475 -6.62 -5.62 25.58
C LEU A 475 -7.83 -5.35 26.49
N VAL A 476 -9.03 -5.73 26.06
CA VAL A 476 -10.24 -5.60 26.87
C VAL A 476 -10.14 -6.44 28.14
N ARG A 477 -9.70 -7.70 28.02
CA ARG A 477 -9.52 -8.56 29.19
C ARG A 477 -8.43 -8.03 30.12
N ALA A 478 -7.30 -7.56 29.57
CA ALA A 478 -6.24 -6.94 30.35
C ALA A 478 -6.73 -5.67 31.09
N ALA A 479 -7.50 -4.81 30.43
CA ALA A 479 -8.06 -3.60 31.03
C ALA A 479 -9.06 -3.89 32.16
N GLN A 480 -9.72 -5.05 32.12
CA GLN A 480 -10.68 -5.52 33.12
C GLN A 480 -10.03 -6.39 34.22
N ALA A 481 -8.73 -6.66 34.14
CA ALA A 481 -8.03 -7.46 35.16
C ALA A 481 -8.19 -6.85 36.56
N PRO A 482 -8.41 -7.68 37.60
CA PRO A 482 -8.82 -7.21 38.92
C PRO A 482 -7.68 -6.60 39.75
N VAL A 483 -6.43 -7.03 39.54
CA VAL A 483 -5.28 -6.61 40.34
C VAL A 483 -4.48 -5.55 39.58
N PRO A 484 -4.61 -4.24 39.91
CA PRO A 484 -3.75 -3.22 39.36
C PRO A 484 -2.36 -3.25 40.00
N VAL A 485 -1.32 -3.01 39.21
CA VAL A 485 0.05 -2.76 39.70
C VAL A 485 0.32 -1.27 39.53
N LEU A 486 0.45 -0.55 40.64
CA LEU A 486 0.74 0.87 40.62
C LEU A 486 2.17 1.12 40.12
N ARG A 487 2.36 2.07 39.21
CA ARG A 487 3.68 2.53 38.74
C ARG A 487 3.71 4.04 38.59
N SER A 488 4.84 4.66 38.87
CA SER A 488 5.06 6.07 38.51
C SER A 488 5.40 6.14 37.02
N TYR A 489 5.00 7.19 36.31
CA TYR A 489 5.25 7.32 34.88
C TYR A 489 5.71 8.72 34.45
N ALA A 490 6.47 8.75 33.36
CA ALA A 490 6.76 9.94 32.57
C ALA A 490 6.30 9.72 31.12
N LEU A 491 5.55 10.67 30.55
CA LEU A 491 5.00 10.63 29.20
C LEU A 491 5.88 11.44 28.26
N LEU A 492 6.57 10.75 27.35
CA LEU A 492 7.55 11.32 26.44
C LEU A 492 7.15 11.09 24.97
N PRO A 493 7.49 12.00 24.05
CA PRO A 493 7.36 11.75 22.62
C PRO A 493 8.47 10.81 22.14
N ASP A 494 8.11 9.77 21.38
CA ASP A 494 9.09 9.02 20.60
C ASP A 494 9.82 9.97 19.63
N PRO A 495 11.16 10.07 19.67
CA PRO A 495 11.90 11.03 18.86
C PRO A 495 11.81 10.76 17.35
N HIS A 496 11.45 9.54 16.93
CA HIS A 496 11.35 9.18 15.53
C HIS A 496 10.02 9.57 14.89
N ASP A 497 8.94 9.61 15.67
CA ASP A 497 7.61 9.83 15.10
C ASP A 497 6.60 10.59 15.98
N ALA A 498 7.03 11.04 17.15
CA ALA A 498 6.21 11.72 18.15
C ALA A 498 5.00 10.90 18.63
N THR A 499 5.08 9.56 18.60
CA THR A 499 4.12 8.70 19.29
C THR A 499 4.29 8.89 20.80
N PRO A 500 3.19 9.00 21.58
CA PRO A 500 3.29 9.06 23.03
C PRO A 500 3.79 7.73 23.62
N VAL A 501 4.87 7.79 24.40
CA VAL A 501 5.48 6.68 25.11
C VAL A 501 5.42 6.95 26.61
N LEU A 502 4.93 5.98 27.38
CA LEU A 502 4.99 5.99 28.83
C LEU A 502 6.26 5.24 29.26
N VAL A 503 7.12 5.91 30.01
CA VAL A 503 8.24 5.30 30.74
C VAL A 503 7.80 5.08 32.17
N PHE A 504 7.84 3.85 32.63
CA PHE A 504 7.39 3.45 33.96
C PHE A 504 8.56 3.27 34.91
N PHE A 505 8.31 3.62 36.18
CA PHE A 505 9.23 3.54 37.31
C PHE A 505 8.55 2.81 38.46
N PRO A 506 9.30 2.35 39.48
CA PRO A 506 8.72 1.78 40.70
C PRO A 506 7.62 2.67 41.31
N ALA A 507 6.67 2.05 42.01
CA ALA A 507 5.64 2.80 42.73
C ALA A 507 6.30 3.65 43.83
N GLY A 508 5.93 4.92 43.95
CA GLY A 508 6.57 5.83 44.90
C GLY A 508 8.06 6.06 44.61
N ALA A 509 8.46 5.94 43.33
CA ALA A 509 9.82 6.18 42.86
C ALA A 509 10.36 7.53 43.39
N GLY A 510 11.50 7.46 44.08
CA GLY A 510 12.30 8.64 44.41
C GLY A 510 12.91 9.28 43.15
N PRO A 511 13.51 10.48 43.28
CA PRO A 511 14.11 11.21 42.16
C PRO A 511 15.08 10.35 41.33
N ASP A 512 15.90 9.54 42.00
CA ASP A 512 16.96 8.73 41.41
C ASP A 512 16.49 7.34 40.93
N ALA A 513 15.19 7.06 40.97
CA ALA A 513 14.68 5.76 40.58
C ALA A 513 14.91 5.50 39.08
N MET A 514 15.34 4.29 38.75
CA MET A 514 15.57 3.86 37.37
C MET A 514 14.27 3.36 36.72
N PRO A 515 14.14 3.51 35.38
CA PRO A 515 12.98 3.03 34.65
C PRO A 515 12.97 1.50 34.61
N VAL A 516 11.78 0.94 34.69
CA VAL A 516 11.55 -0.52 34.70
C VAL A 516 10.86 -1.03 33.44
N ALA A 517 10.13 -0.16 32.72
CA ALA A 517 9.44 -0.55 31.49
C ALA A 517 9.06 0.65 30.62
N ILE A 518 8.83 0.40 29.34
CA ILE A 518 8.30 1.37 28.37
C ILE A 518 7.08 0.83 27.61
N LEU A 519 6.16 1.74 27.28
CA LEU A 519 4.93 1.41 26.55
C LEU A 519 4.46 2.55 25.65
N ALA A 520 4.47 2.35 24.34
CA ALA A 520 3.83 3.29 23.42
C ALA A 520 2.32 3.09 23.44
N VAL A 521 1.57 4.20 23.45
CA VAL A 521 0.11 4.20 23.53
C VAL A 521 -0.52 4.83 22.28
N CYS A 522 -1.73 4.38 21.95
CA CYS A 522 -2.53 4.98 20.90
C CYS A 522 -2.92 6.40 21.32
N PRO A 523 -2.58 7.43 20.53
CA PRO A 523 -3.01 8.79 20.82
C PRO A 523 -4.55 8.89 20.77
N PRO A 524 -5.23 9.39 21.82
CA PRO A 524 -6.69 9.56 21.84
C PRO A 524 -7.16 10.69 20.91
N GLY A 525 -6.24 11.59 20.54
CA GLY A 525 -6.50 12.72 19.67
C GLY A 525 -6.74 12.35 18.20
N PRO A 526 -7.33 13.26 17.40
CA PRO A 526 -7.39 13.07 15.95
C PRO A 526 -5.98 13.09 15.33
N ARG A 527 -5.82 12.59 14.11
CA ARG A 527 -4.51 12.58 13.41
C ARG A 527 -3.82 13.95 13.34
N ARG A 528 -4.59 15.05 13.30
CA ARG A 528 -4.05 16.43 13.26
C ARG A 528 -3.58 16.94 14.64
N ARG A 529 -4.06 16.33 15.73
CA ARG A 529 -3.72 16.70 17.12
C ARG A 529 -3.62 15.43 17.98
N PRO A 530 -2.66 14.53 17.73
CA PRO A 530 -2.60 13.22 18.36
C PRO A 530 -2.45 13.31 19.89
N TRP A 531 -1.76 14.34 20.37
CA TRP A 531 -1.53 14.60 21.80
C TRP A 531 -2.76 15.10 22.56
N ALA A 532 -3.83 15.44 21.85
CA ALA A 532 -5.02 15.99 22.47
C ALA A 532 -5.77 14.88 23.25
N GLY A 533 -5.95 15.07 24.55
CA GLY A 533 -6.64 14.13 25.44
C GLY A 533 -5.73 13.17 26.21
N LEU A 534 -4.41 13.29 26.07
CA LEU A 534 -3.44 12.59 26.91
C LEU A 534 -3.47 13.11 28.37
N PRO A 535 -3.01 12.30 29.35
CA PRO A 535 -2.95 12.68 30.76
C PRO A 535 -1.87 13.74 31.03
N ALA A 536 -1.65 14.05 32.31
CA ALA A 536 -0.51 14.88 32.72
C ALA A 536 0.83 14.23 32.27
N PRO A 537 1.88 15.03 32.00
CA PRO A 537 3.17 14.53 31.53
C PRO A 537 3.84 13.59 32.53
N VAL A 538 3.54 13.73 33.82
CA VAL A 538 4.05 12.89 34.90
C VAL A 538 2.90 12.51 35.83
N GLY A 539 2.99 11.35 36.48
CA GLY A 539 1.96 10.91 37.43
C GLY A 539 2.07 9.43 37.79
N THR A 540 0.98 8.86 38.28
CA THR A 540 0.87 7.43 38.59
C THR A 540 -0.12 6.74 37.66
N ALA A 541 0.19 5.51 37.26
CA ALA A 541 -0.65 4.68 36.41
C ALA A 541 -0.94 3.34 37.11
N ASP A 542 -2.21 2.93 37.04
CA ASP A 542 -2.63 1.58 37.41
C ASP A 542 -2.42 0.66 36.19
N LEU A 543 -1.40 -0.18 36.24
CA LEU A 543 -1.16 -1.17 35.20
C LEU A 543 -2.06 -2.38 35.42
N ARG A 544 -3.00 -2.63 34.50
CA ARG A 544 -3.88 -3.80 34.54
C ARG A 544 -3.56 -4.77 33.41
N GLY A 545 -3.47 -6.06 33.71
CA GLY A 545 -3.18 -7.10 32.72
C GLY A 545 -2.39 -8.25 33.33
N TRP A 546 -1.70 -9.00 32.48
CA TRP A 546 -0.81 -10.08 32.92
C TRP A 546 0.63 -9.67 32.65
N LEU A 547 1.48 -9.70 33.68
CA LEU A 547 2.91 -9.40 33.60
C LEU A 547 3.74 -10.67 33.32
N ASN A 548 3.15 -11.62 32.61
CA ASN A 548 3.76 -12.91 32.31
C ASN A 548 4.59 -12.79 31.02
N LYS A 549 5.10 -13.93 30.51
CA LYS A 549 5.78 -14.00 29.21
C LYS A 549 4.88 -13.44 28.10
N ASP A 550 5.30 -12.33 27.49
CA ASP A 550 4.53 -11.45 26.59
C ASP A 550 3.45 -10.59 27.30
N PRO A 551 3.84 -9.58 28.10
CA PRO A 551 2.91 -8.84 28.94
C PRO A 551 1.98 -7.94 28.13
N THR A 552 0.68 -8.27 28.18
CA THR A 552 -0.39 -7.43 27.65
C THR A 552 -1.00 -6.63 28.80
N VAL A 553 -0.62 -5.36 28.86
CA VAL A 553 -0.94 -4.43 29.96
C VAL A 553 -1.62 -3.19 29.41
N VAL A 554 -2.68 -2.76 30.08
CA VAL A 554 -3.41 -1.51 29.79
C VAL A 554 -3.22 -0.56 30.97
N PRO A 555 -2.49 0.56 30.80
CA PRO A 555 -2.36 1.58 31.82
C PRO A 555 -3.67 2.35 32.00
N TRP A 556 -4.07 2.53 33.26
CA TRP A 556 -5.17 3.39 33.66
C TRP A 556 -4.63 4.62 34.37
N ILE A 557 -4.91 5.80 33.82
CA ILE A 557 -4.47 7.09 34.36
C ILE A 557 -5.69 8.00 34.48
N ASP A 558 -5.90 8.63 35.63
CA ASP A 558 -7.07 9.47 35.93
C ASP A 558 -8.42 8.75 35.65
N GLY A 559 -8.47 7.44 35.94
CA GLY A 559 -9.63 6.59 35.65
C GLY A 559 -9.94 6.46 34.15
N ARG A 560 -8.91 6.50 33.29
CA ARG A 560 -9.05 6.31 31.83
C ARG A 560 -8.04 5.28 31.34
N PRO A 561 -8.47 4.29 30.53
CA PRO A 561 -7.53 3.38 29.90
C PRO A 561 -6.80 4.10 28.75
N LEU A 562 -5.48 3.91 28.65
CA LEU A 562 -4.73 4.21 27.44
C LEU A 562 -4.38 2.91 26.72
N TRP A 563 -4.78 2.82 25.46
CA TRP A 563 -4.66 1.59 24.69
C TRP A 563 -3.24 1.43 24.14
N PRO A 564 -2.50 0.37 24.48
CA PRO A 564 -1.12 0.20 24.03
C PRO A 564 -1.04 -0.11 22.53
N LEU A 565 0.03 0.35 21.88
CA LEU A 565 0.35 0.02 20.48
C LEU A 565 1.11 -1.31 20.34
N HIS A 566 1.82 -1.72 21.40
CA HIS A 566 2.60 -2.94 21.49
C HIS A 566 2.59 -3.46 22.93
N SER A 567 3.12 -4.68 23.15
CA SER A 567 3.29 -5.22 24.50
C SER A 567 4.19 -4.32 25.35
N LEU A 568 4.02 -4.39 26.67
CA LEU A 568 4.92 -3.74 27.62
C LEU A 568 6.33 -4.27 27.39
N ARG A 569 7.32 -3.39 27.22
CA ARG A 569 8.72 -3.79 27.12
C ARG A 569 9.38 -3.49 28.45
N GLU A 570 9.86 -4.53 29.13
CA GLU A 570 10.70 -4.36 30.33
C GLU A 570 12.04 -3.73 29.91
N VAL A 571 12.57 -2.88 30.78
CA VAL A 571 13.81 -2.14 30.55
C VAL A 571 14.83 -2.60 31.58
N HIS A 572 15.96 -3.09 31.10
CA HIS A 572 17.10 -3.45 31.93
C HIS A 572 18.22 -2.45 31.68
N ILE A 573 18.42 -1.50 32.59
CA ILE A 573 19.40 -0.40 32.41
C ILE A 573 20.86 -0.88 32.34
N ASP A 574 21.11 -2.12 32.78
CA ASP A 574 22.39 -2.79 32.60
C ASP A 574 22.66 -3.22 31.15
N THR A 575 21.60 -3.30 30.33
CA THR A 575 21.68 -3.59 28.90
C THR A 575 21.90 -2.28 28.12
N PRO A 576 22.99 -2.16 27.33
CA PRO A 576 23.30 -0.92 26.60
C PRO A 576 22.17 -0.44 25.69
N GLU A 577 21.49 -1.36 25.00
CA GLU A 577 20.38 -1.03 24.10
C GLU A 577 19.21 -0.36 24.82
N ASP A 578 18.81 -0.89 25.97
CA ASP A 578 17.72 -0.36 26.76
C ASP A 578 18.09 1.00 27.36
N ARG A 579 19.35 1.14 27.78
CA ARG A 579 19.93 2.40 28.23
C ARG A 579 19.89 3.46 27.13
N GLU A 580 20.31 3.11 25.91
CA GLU A 580 20.27 4.00 24.75
C GLU A 580 18.85 4.39 24.35
N ASP A 581 17.92 3.42 24.31
CA ASP A 581 16.52 3.69 23.96
C ASP A 581 15.87 4.68 24.94
N VAL A 582 16.10 4.50 26.25
CA VAL A 582 15.61 5.45 27.27
C VAL A 582 16.32 6.80 27.13
N ALA A 583 17.65 6.80 26.96
CA ALA A 583 18.41 8.05 26.78
C ALA A 583 17.88 8.85 25.57
N LEU A 584 17.55 8.17 24.47
CA LEU A 584 17.00 8.77 23.26
C LEU A 584 15.60 9.39 23.52
N LEU A 585 14.76 8.74 24.33
CA LEU A 585 13.46 9.30 24.75
C LEU A 585 13.62 10.54 25.64
N LEU A 586 14.69 10.60 26.45
CA LEU A 586 15.02 11.72 27.33
C LEU A 586 15.69 12.90 26.61
N GLY A 587 15.89 12.79 25.28
CA GLY A 587 16.51 13.83 24.46
C GLY A 587 18.03 13.70 24.33
N GLY A 588 18.61 12.59 24.77
CA GLY A 588 20.00 12.25 24.48
C GLY A 588 20.23 12.12 22.98
N GLN A 589 21.32 12.72 22.47
CA GLN A 589 21.73 12.47 21.10
C GLN A 589 22.28 11.05 20.99
N PRO A 590 21.89 10.26 19.97
CA PRO A 590 22.49 8.95 19.75
C PRO A 590 23.99 9.12 19.56
N ALA A 591 24.79 8.31 20.25
CA ALA A 591 26.23 8.31 20.06
C ALA A 591 26.54 8.08 18.57
N PRO A 592 27.55 8.76 18.00
CA PRO A 592 27.94 8.52 16.61
C PRO A 592 28.38 7.06 16.50
N ARG A 593 27.58 6.24 15.79
CA ARG A 593 27.96 4.85 15.46
C ARG A 593 29.25 4.91 14.66
N ARG A 594 30.35 4.43 15.24
CA ARG A 594 31.64 4.29 14.58
C ARG A 594 31.70 3.04 13.75
#